data_AF-A0A1M6J1Y0-F1
#
_entry.id   AF-A0A1M6J1Y0-F1
#
_cell.length_a   1.000
_cell.length_b   1.000
_cell.length_c   1.000
_cell.angle_alpha   90.00
_cell.angle_beta   90.00
_cell.angle_gamma   90.00
#
_symmetry.space_group_name_H-M   'P 1'
#
loop_
_entity.id
_entity.type
_entity.pdbx_description
1 polymer ?
#
loop_
_entity_poly.entity_id
_entity_poly.type
_entity_poly.pdbx_seq_one_letter_code
_entity_poly.pdbx_strand_id
1 'polypeptide(L)'
;MIEQPTVLSIETRLDNWASSARGRYDAADAALVDHAWRRLAPRHKELLRMAYQWHAGREVICRRLKIPRRPWHSYELELATAKLALVNQLAAATSS
;
A
#
# COMPACT_ATOMS: atom_id res chain seq x y z
N MET A 1 -4.55 -1.13 -31.21
CA MET A 1 -4.27 -2.10 -30.13
C MET A 1 -4.54 -1.38 -28.83
N ILE A 2 -5.66 -1.66 -28.17
CA ILE A 2 -5.96 -1.09 -26.86
C ILE A 2 -5.27 -2.02 -25.86
N GLU A 3 -4.10 -1.61 -25.37
CA GLU A 3 -3.46 -2.27 -24.24
C GLU A 3 -4.42 -2.14 -23.06
N GLN A 4 -5.12 -3.23 -22.77
CA GLN A 4 -5.91 -3.37 -21.55
C GLN A 4 -4.94 -3.12 -20.38
N PRO A 5 -5.28 -2.26 -19.40
CA PRO A 5 -4.46 -2.09 -18.22
C PRO A 5 -4.46 -3.44 -17.50
N THR A 6 -3.41 -4.21 -17.74
CA THR A 6 -3.17 -5.48 -17.04
C THR A 6 -3.35 -5.21 -15.56
N VAL A 7 -4.08 -6.09 -14.87
CA VAL A 7 -4.31 -5.99 -13.43
C VAL A 7 -2.95 -6.05 -12.74
N LEU A 8 -2.31 -4.90 -12.55
CA LEU A 8 -1.02 -4.81 -11.89
C LEU A 8 -1.21 -5.34 -10.47
N SER A 9 -0.29 -6.21 -10.03
CA SER A 9 -0.28 -6.69 -8.66
C SER A 9 -0.28 -5.49 -7.71
N ILE A 10 -0.95 -5.63 -6.56
CA ILE A 10 -0.99 -4.57 -5.54
C ILE A 10 0.41 -4.11 -5.13
N GLU A 11 1.41 -4.99 -5.22
CA GLU A 11 2.80 -4.65 -4.94
C GLU A 11 3.38 -3.69 -5.97
N THR A 12 3.11 -3.91 -7.25
CA THR A 12 3.53 -3.01 -8.34
C THR A 12 2.82 -1.66 -8.24
N ARG A 13 1.54 -1.64 -7.88
CA ARG A 13 0.78 -0.39 -7.69
C ARG A 13 1.27 0.41 -6.49
N LEU A 14 1.64 -0.28 -5.40
CA LEU A 14 2.25 0.34 -4.22
C LEU A 14 3.67 0.86 -4.50
N ASP A 15 4.46 0.12 -5.29
CA ASP A 15 5.79 0.54 -5.72
C ASP A 15 5.72 1.75 -6.67
N ASN A 16 4.77 1.74 -7.60
CA ASN A 16 4.42 2.89 -8.42
C ASN A 16 4.09 4.07 -7.49
N TRP A 17 3.08 3.97 -6.62
CA TRP A 17 2.69 5.01 -5.66
C TRP A 17 3.87 5.56 -4.81
N ALA A 18 4.76 4.70 -4.34
CA ALA A 18 5.97 5.11 -3.61
C ALA A 18 7.02 5.81 -4.49
N SER A 19 7.04 5.49 -5.78
CA SER A 19 7.94 6.04 -6.79
C SER A 19 7.45 7.35 -7.40
N SER A 20 6.39 7.96 -6.86
CA SER A 20 5.87 9.28 -7.28
C SER A 20 6.94 10.38 -7.40
N ALA A 21 8.05 10.27 -6.65
CA ALA A 21 9.18 11.21 -6.68
C ALA A 21 10.41 10.71 -7.48
N ARG A 22 10.39 9.49 -8.07
CA ARG A 22 11.59 8.80 -8.59
C ARG A 22 11.62 8.53 -10.11
N GLY A 23 10.70 9.11 -10.90
CA GLY A 23 10.78 9.04 -12.37
C GLY A 23 9.59 8.32 -13.02
N ARG A 24 9.83 7.25 -13.81
CA ARG A 24 8.81 6.55 -14.61
C ARG A 24 7.70 5.99 -13.70
N TYR A 25 6.63 6.74 -13.61
CA TYR A 25 5.53 6.58 -12.67
C TYR A 25 4.22 6.83 -13.42
N ASP A 26 3.26 5.93 -13.28
CA ASP A 26 1.91 6.13 -13.79
C ASP A 26 1.15 7.02 -12.80
N ALA A 27 1.02 8.31 -13.14
CA ALA A 27 0.35 9.33 -12.34
C ALA A 27 -1.17 9.14 -12.20
N ALA A 28 -1.80 8.33 -13.05
CA ALA A 28 -3.21 7.98 -12.89
C ALA A 28 -3.38 6.85 -11.85
N ASP A 29 -2.59 5.78 -11.96
CA ASP A 29 -2.64 4.66 -11.00
C ASP A 29 -2.29 5.10 -9.57
N ALA A 30 -1.16 5.77 -9.45
CA ALA A 30 -0.79 6.68 -8.38
C ALA A 30 -1.92 7.37 -7.62
N ALA A 31 -2.72 8.17 -8.33
CA ALA A 31 -3.77 8.99 -7.76
C ALA A 31 -4.92 8.10 -7.26
N LEU A 32 -5.21 7.01 -7.96
CA LEU A 32 -6.19 6.00 -7.51
C LEU A 32 -5.72 5.34 -6.21
N VAL A 33 -4.46 4.92 -6.14
CA VAL A 33 -3.86 4.32 -4.94
C VAL A 33 -3.85 5.34 -3.80
N ASP A 34 -3.49 6.59 -4.05
CA ASP A 34 -3.49 7.65 -3.05
C ASP A 34 -4.89 7.93 -2.49
N HIS A 35 -5.89 8.03 -3.36
CA HIS A 35 -7.29 8.21 -2.95
C HIS A 35 -7.81 7.03 -2.13
N ALA A 36 -7.55 5.80 -2.57
CA ALA A 36 -7.91 4.60 -1.82
C ALA A 36 -7.18 4.52 -0.48
N TRP A 37 -5.88 4.85 -0.45
CA TRP A 37 -5.06 4.91 0.76
C TRP A 37 -5.62 5.95 1.75
N ARG A 38 -6.04 7.13 1.29
CA ARG A 38 -6.69 8.16 2.13
C ARG A 38 -7.98 7.69 2.78
N ARG A 39 -8.61 6.63 2.30
CA ARG A 39 -9.84 6.04 2.88
C ARG A 39 -9.58 4.92 3.89
N LEU A 40 -8.33 4.46 4.01
CA LEU A 40 -7.96 3.41 4.97
C LEU A 40 -8.00 3.88 6.43
N ALA A 41 -8.07 2.92 7.36
CA ALA A 41 -7.88 3.17 8.77
C ALA A 41 -6.49 3.78 9.04
N PRO A 42 -6.33 4.71 10.01
CA PRO A 42 -5.07 5.38 10.31
C PRO A 42 -3.88 4.42 10.49
N ARG A 43 -4.10 3.28 11.17
CA ARG A 43 -3.09 2.26 11.38
C ARG A 43 -2.55 1.65 10.08
N HIS A 44 -3.44 1.29 9.15
CA HIS A 44 -3.06 0.74 7.84
C HIS A 44 -2.37 1.80 6.98
N LYS A 45 -2.82 3.06 7.06
CA LYS A 45 -2.20 4.19 6.36
C LYS A 45 -0.74 4.35 6.77
N GLU A 46 -0.49 4.44 8.08
CA GLU A 46 0.86 4.59 8.60
C GLU A 46 1.73 3.38 8.26
N LEU A 47 1.21 2.15 8.35
CA LEU A 47 1.94 0.95 7.97
C LEU A 47 2.40 0.99 6.51
N LEU A 48 1.49 1.26 5.57
CA LEU A 48 1.81 1.33 4.15
C LEU A 48 2.75 2.49 3.84
N ARG A 49 2.54 3.66 4.46
CA ARG A 49 3.41 4.82 4.29
C ARG A 49 4.84 4.54 4.73
N MET A 50 5.00 3.94 5.92
CA MET A 50 6.31 3.59 6.44
C MET A 50 7.00 2.52 5.59
N ALA A 51 6.26 1.48 5.18
CA ALA A 51 6.82 0.36 4.41
C ALA A 51 7.22 0.76 2.99
N TYR A 52 6.39 1.56 2.30
CA TYR A 52 6.56 1.84 0.88
C TYR A 52 7.14 3.22 0.60
N GLN A 53 6.63 4.29 1.21
CA GLN A 53 7.17 5.64 0.94
C GLN A 53 8.50 5.88 1.66
N TRP A 54 8.59 5.46 2.93
CA TRP A 54 9.79 5.69 3.73
C TRP A 54 10.80 4.55 3.62
N HIS A 55 10.40 3.41 3.05
CA HIS A 55 11.19 2.17 3.03
C HIS A 55 11.74 1.82 4.43
N ALA A 56 10.95 2.07 5.48
CA ALA A 56 11.36 1.84 6.85
C ALA A 56 11.52 0.34 7.10
N GLY A 57 12.62 -0.05 7.76
CA GLY A 57 12.85 -1.44 8.15
C GLY A 57 11.77 -1.96 9.11
N ARG A 58 11.48 -3.26 9.03
CA ARG A 58 10.48 -3.97 9.86
C ARG A 58 10.58 -3.66 11.35
N GLU A 59 11.77 -3.43 11.89
CA GLU A 59 11.93 -3.12 13.31
C GLU A 59 11.41 -1.73 13.70
N VAL A 60 11.53 -0.75 12.80
CA VAL A 60 11.11 0.64 13.00
C VAL A 60 9.58 0.73 12.97
N ILE A 61 9.00 0.36 11.83
CA ILE A 61 8.00 -0.72 11.75
C ILE A 61 7.22 -1.05 13.03
N CYS A 62 7.55 -2.24 13.53
CA CYS A 62 6.91 -2.85 14.69
C CYS A 62 7.00 -1.98 15.94
N ARG A 63 8.11 -1.26 16.16
CA ARG A 63 8.25 -0.40 17.33
C ARG A 63 7.25 0.76 17.30
N ARG A 64 7.11 1.43 16.16
CA ARG A 64 6.24 2.61 16.02
C ARG A 64 4.77 2.25 16.08
N LEU A 65 4.37 1.19 15.38
CA LEU A 65 2.97 0.75 15.35
C LEU A 65 2.60 -0.19 16.50
N LYS A 66 3.53 -0.40 17.44
CA LYS A 66 3.37 -1.34 18.56
C LYS A 66 2.93 -2.73 18.09
N ILE A 67 3.44 -3.18 16.95
CA ILE A 67 3.19 -4.54 16.43
C ILE A 67 4.03 -5.49 17.29
N PRO A 68 3.41 -6.51 17.90
CA PRO A 68 4.15 -7.46 18.71
C PRO A 68 5.19 -8.18 17.84
N ARG A 69 6.42 -8.34 18.36
CA ARG A 69 7.49 -9.06 17.67
C ARG A 69 7.24 -10.57 17.62
N ARG A 70 6.32 -11.07 18.46
CA ARG A 70 5.91 -12.46 18.52
C ARG A 70 4.38 -12.56 18.40
N PRO A 71 3.86 -13.46 17.57
CA PRO A 71 4.59 -14.36 16.66
C PRO A 71 5.36 -13.62 15.56
N TRP A 72 6.39 -14.25 14.97
CA TRP A 72 7.25 -13.61 13.96
C TRP A 72 6.44 -13.06 12.78
N HIS A 73 5.36 -13.73 12.41
CA HIS A 73 4.48 -13.36 11.29
C HIS A 73 3.51 -12.20 11.61
N SER A 74 3.50 -11.65 12.83
CA SER A 74 2.59 -10.53 13.16
C SER A 74 2.77 -9.33 12.24
N TYR A 75 4.01 -9.01 11.87
CA TYR A 75 4.26 -7.93 10.91
C TYR A 75 3.71 -8.24 9.52
N GLU A 76 3.96 -9.45 9.03
CA GLU A 76 3.54 -9.88 7.69
C GLU A 76 2.01 -9.93 7.60
N LEU A 77 1.34 -10.39 8.66
CA LEU A 77 -0.10 -10.43 8.76
C LEU A 77 -0.70 -9.02 8.73
N GLU A 78 -0.21 -8.10 9.56
CA GLU A 78 -0.68 -6.70 9.56
C GLU A 78 -0.47 -6.04 8.19
N LEU A 79 0.66 -6.31 7.54
CA LEU A 79 0.96 -5.80 6.20
C LEU A 79 0.02 -6.39 5.14
N ALA A 80 -0.26 -7.70 5.21
CA ALA A 80 -1.21 -8.36 4.32
C ALA A 80 -2.63 -7.82 4.51
N THR A 81 -3.07 -7.61 5.75
CA THR A 81 -4.37 -6.98 6.07
C THR A 81 -4.45 -5.56 5.52
N ALA A 82 -3.38 -4.77 5.64
CA ALA A 82 -3.35 -3.42 5.08
C ALA A 82 -3.39 -3.42 3.54
N LYS A 83 -2.65 -4.33 2.88
CA LYS A 83 -2.71 -4.52 1.42
C LYS A 83 -4.11 -4.93 0.96
N LEU A 84 -4.75 -5.88 1.64
CA LEU A 84 -6.10 -6.34 1.33
C LEU A 84 -7.12 -5.22 1.50
N ALA A 85 -7.03 -4.44 2.58
CA ALA A 85 -7.91 -3.29 2.79
C ALA A 85 -7.77 -2.25 1.67
N LEU A 86 -6.54 -2.03 1.17
CA LEU A 86 -6.30 -1.16 0.03
C LEU A 86 -6.93 -1.71 -1.26
N VAL A 87 -6.76 -3.01 -1.55
CA VAL A 87 -7.42 -3.67 -2.69
C VAL A 87 -8.93 -3.50 -2.63
N ASN A 88 -9.54 -3.69 -1.45
CA ASN A 88 -10.98 -3.51 -1.27
C ASN A 88 -11.42 -2.06 -1.52
N GLN A 89 -10.65 -1.06 -1.09
CA GLN A 89 -10.94 0.34 -1.39
C GLN A 89 -10.80 0.65 -2.89
N LEU A 90 -9.80 0.07 -3.55
CA LEU A 90 -9.59 0.22 -4.99
C LEU A 90 -10.74 -0.42 -5.79
N ALA A 91 -11.19 -1.62 -5.40
CA ALA A 91 -12.33 -2.27 -6.02
C ALA A 91 -13.62 -1.48 -5.83
N ALA A 92 -13.86 -0.97 -4.61
CA ALA A 92 -15.03 -0.14 -4.32
C ALA A 92 -15.05 1.18 -5.12
N ALA A 93 -13.88 1.75 -5.41
CA ALA A 93 -13.76 2.98 -6.19
C ALA A 93 -14.07 2.80 -7.69
N THR A 94 -13.91 1.59 -8.23
CA THR A 94 -14.23 1.27 -9.64
C THR A 94 -15.71 0.96 -9.86
N SER A 95 -16.48 0.71 -8.79
CA SER A 95 -17.91 0.35 -8.86
C SER A 95 -18.87 1.51 -8.56
N SER A 96 -18.38 2.76 -8.51
CA SER A 96 -19.18 3.98 -8.34
C SER A 96 -19.09 4.86 -9.58
#